data_AF-A0AAR2J8Q0-F1
#
_entry.id   AF-A0AAR2J8Q0-F1
#
_cell.length_a   1.000
_cell.length_b   1.000
_cell.length_c   1.000
_cell.angle_alpha   90.00
_cell.angle_beta   90.00
_cell.angle_gamma   90.00
#
_symmetry.space_group_name_H-M   'P 1'
#
loop_
_entity.id
_entity.type
_entity.pdbx_description
1 polymer ?
#
loop_
_entity_poly.entity_id
_entity_poly.type
_entity_poly.pdbx_seq_one_letter_code
_entity_poly.pdbx_strand_id
1 'polypeptide(L)'
;MAFGHSMNPGGSSAFSVYQKLLVLVSLLAFVGASSDSAKTVEFNVKPGGVVHTFSEKLKDYECIFTYASQGGTNEQWQMSVGLSDDDKLFSCSVWRPQGKSYLFFTQFKAEIKGAKIEYASAYSQAAVGGQKDVALKNEEYTVGDSTVTHNDGKFHAELSKLTIIGRTRHDEL
;
A
#
# COMPACT_ATOMS: atom_id res chain seq x y z
N MET A 1 -60.91 -63.63 11.77
CA MET A 1 -59.63 -63.12 12.29
C MET A 1 -58.68 -62.96 11.12
N ALA A 2 -58.05 -61.80 11.03
CA ALA A 2 -57.45 -61.24 9.83
C ALA A 2 -56.08 -61.83 9.49
N PHE A 3 -55.82 -62.05 8.20
CA PHE A 3 -54.48 -62.10 7.60
C PHE A 3 -54.59 -61.65 6.14
N GLY A 4 -53.73 -60.71 5.70
CA GLY A 4 -53.58 -60.41 4.28
C GLY A 4 -53.00 -59.04 3.94
N HIS A 5 -51.68 -59.00 3.82
CA HIS A 5 -50.84 -58.12 2.97
C HIS A 5 -50.88 -56.59 3.14
N SER A 6 -49.71 -56.05 3.53
CA SER A 6 -49.25 -54.76 3.02
C SER A 6 -47.80 -54.87 2.56
N MET A 7 -47.55 -54.31 1.37
CA MET A 7 -46.31 -54.33 0.60
C MET A 7 -45.26 -53.41 1.20
N ASN A 8 -43.99 -53.76 0.98
CA ASN A 8 -42.82 -52.94 1.28
C ASN A 8 -42.15 -52.56 -0.06
N PRO A 9 -41.84 -51.28 -0.34
CA PRO A 9 -40.83 -50.94 -1.33
C PRO A 9 -39.62 -50.31 -0.63
N GLY A 10 -38.53 -51.08 -0.57
CA GLY A 10 -37.19 -50.55 -0.36
C GLY A 10 -36.68 -49.92 -1.65
N GLY A 11 -35.96 -48.80 -1.52
CA GLY A 11 -35.18 -48.24 -2.62
C GLY A 11 -35.12 -46.72 -2.66
N SER A 12 -34.39 -46.10 -1.72
CA SER A 12 -34.00 -44.69 -1.82
C SER A 12 -32.72 -44.43 -1.02
N SER A 13 -31.59 -44.99 -1.45
CA SER A 13 -30.28 -44.66 -0.86
C SER A 13 -29.26 -44.09 -1.85
N ALA A 14 -29.50 -44.20 -3.16
CA ALA A 14 -28.50 -43.80 -4.17
C ALA A 14 -28.47 -42.28 -4.46
N PHE A 15 -29.60 -41.58 -4.39
CA PHE A 15 -29.68 -40.15 -4.69
C PHE A 15 -29.07 -39.24 -3.59
N SER A 16 -29.04 -39.72 -2.34
CA SER A 16 -28.58 -38.92 -1.19
C SER A 16 -27.05 -38.76 -1.13
N VAL A 17 -26.31 -39.72 -1.69
CA VAL A 17 -24.84 -39.73 -1.62
C VAL A 17 -24.23 -38.76 -2.64
N TYR A 18 -24.76 -38.70 -3.86
CA TYR A 18 -24.28 -37.78 -4.91
C TYR A 18 -24.51 -36.31 -4.57
N GLN A 19 -25.63 -35.99 -3.92
CA GLN A 19 -25.96 -34.63 -3.54
C GLN A 19 -25.08 -34.10 -2.39
N LYS A 20 -24.66 -34.96 -1.47
CA LYS A 20 -23.71 -34.57 -0.41
C LYS A 20 -22.28 -34.42 -0.92
N LEU A 21 -21.90 -35.16 -1.95
CA LEU A 21 -20.56 -35.07 -2.54
C LEU A 21 -20.35 -33.76 -3.33
N LEU A 22 -21.37 -33.28 -4.04
CA LEU A 22 -21.32 -32.02 -4.79
C LEU A 22 -21.22 -30.77 -3.90
N VAL A 23 -21.84 -30.80 -2.72
CA VAL A 23 -21.75 -29.70 -1.74
C VAL A 23 -20.36 -29.60 -1.13
N LEU A 24 -19.67 -30.74 -0.92
CA LEU A 24 -18.33 -30.76 -0.33
C LEU A 24 -17.25 -30.25 -1.30
N VAL A 25 -17.40 -30.50 -2.61
CA VAL A 25 -16.46 -30.02 -3.64
C VAL A 25 -16.60 -28.51 -3.89
N SER A 26 -17.80 -27.96 -3.73
CA SER A 26 -18.07 -26.53 -3.94
C SER A 26 -17.49 -25.63 -2.84
N LEU A 27 -17.18 -26.19 -1.67
CA LEU A 27 -16.57 -25.47 -0.54
C LEU A 27 -15.04 -25.34 -0.63
N LEU A 28 -14.38 -26.03 -1.57
CA LEU A 28 -12.91 -26.04 -1.70
C LEU A 28 -12.36 -25.02 -2.71
N ALA A 29 -13.20 -24.25 -3.40
CA ALA A 29 -12.78 -23.41 -4.53
C ALA A 29 -12.43 -21.94 -4.19
N PHE A 30 -12.44 -21.54 -2.91
CA PHE A 30 -12.11 -20.17 -2.52
C PHE A 30 -10.99 -20.12 -1.47
N VAL A 31 -9.81 -20.65 -1.83
CA VAL A 31 -8.57 -20.14 -1.23
C VAL A 31 -8.10 -19.02 -2.16
N GLY A 32 -8.58 -17.80 -1.90
CA GLY A 32 -8.00 -16.62 -2.52
C GLY A 32 -6.54 -16.55 -2.10
N ALA A 33 -5.63 -16.74 -3.05
CA ALA A 33 -4.23 -16.42 -2.83
C ALA A 33 -4.15 -14.91 -2.61
N SER A 34 -4.12 -14.47 -1.35
CA SER A 34 -3.68 -13.12 -1.02
C SER A 34 -2.19 -13.08 -1.34
N SER A 35 -1.85 -12.65 -2.56
CA SER A 35 -0.48 -12.24 -2.83
C SER A 35 -0.18 -11.06 -1.89
N ASP A 36 0.88 -11.17 -1.08
CA ASP A 36 1.43 -10.04 -0.32
C ASP A 36 2.08 -9.06 -1.31
N SER A 37 1.29 -8.50 -2.23
CA SER A 37 1.73 -7.56 -3.26
C SER A 37 1.82 -6.13 -2.74
N ALA A 38 1.32 -5.85 -1.53
CA ALA A 38 1.46 -4.55 -0.88
C ALA A 38 1.55 -4.69 0.65
N LYS A 39 2.30 -3.77 1.26
CA LYS A 39 2.45 -3.64 2.70
C LYS A 39 2.24 -2.18 3.09
N THR A 40 1.37 -1.93 4.06
CA THR A 40 1.16 -0.60 4.64
C THR A 40 1.49 -0.62 6.12
N VAL A 41 2.26 0.35 6.58
CA VAL A 41 2.67 0.49 7.98
C VAL A 41 2.46 1.91 8.47
N GLU A 42 2.39 2.06 9.78
CA GLU A 42 2.25 3.35 10.44
C GLU A 42 3.57 3.72 11.15
N PHE A 43 3.90 5.01 11.13
CA PHE A 43 5.04 5.56 11.87
C PHE A 43 4.75 6.98 12.32
N ASN A 44 5.52 7.46 13.30
CA ASN A 44 5.39 8.85 13.77
C ASN A 44 6.48 9.72 13.16
N VAL A 45 6.05 10.80 12.50
CA VAL A 45 6.93 11.92 12.13
C VAL A 45 7.17 12.75 13.39
N LYS A 46 8.44 12.86 13.78
CA LYS A 46 8.86 13.54 15.02
C LYS A 46 9.44 14.92 14.69
N PRO A 47 8.95 16.00 15.29
CA PRO A 47 9.57 17.31 15.17
C PRO A 47 10.85 17.40 16.03
N GLY A 48 11.58 18.50 15.87
CA GLY A 48 12.75 18.86 16.69
C GLY A 48 13.99 19.25 15.89
N GLY A 49 13.88 19.36 14.56
CA GLY A 49 14.98 19.72 13.67
C GLY A 49 16.03 18.63 13.48
N VAL A 50 15.82 17.44 14.06
CA VAL A 50 16.71 16.28 13.92
C VAL A 50 16.29 15.49 12.69
N VAL A 51 17.29 15.00 11.94
CA VAL A 51 17.06 14.14 10.79
C VAL A 51 16.64 12.75 11.25
N HIS A 52 15.51 12.29 10.74
CA HIS A 52 14.98 10.95 10.94
C HIS A 52 14.84 10.21 9.61
N THR A 53 14.92 8.88 9.68
CA THR A 53 14.76 8.00 8.53
C THR A 53 13.80 6.87 8.91
N PHE A 54 12.84 6.59 8.04
CA PHE A 54 11.93 5.45 8.11
C PHE A 54 11.98 4.71 6.78
N SER A 55 11.92 3.38 6.80
CA SER A 55 12.03 2.58 5.58
C SER A 55 11.14 1.36 5.63
N GLU A 56 10.59 0.99 4.49
CA GLU A 56 9.87 -0.27 4.32
C GLU A 56 10.35 -1.03 3.09
N LYS A 57 10.36 -2.37 3.25
CA LYS A 57 10.82 -3.31 2.23
C LYS A 57 9.69 -4.22 1.79
N LEU A 58 9.69 -4.54 0.50
CA LEU A 58 8.84 -5.57 -0.10
C LEU A 58 9.66 -6.33 -1.14
N LYS A 59 9.89 -7.62 -0.91
CA LYS A 59 10.83 -8.43 -1.70
C LYS A 59 12.20 -7.73 -1.79
N ASP A 60 12.72 -7.51 -2.99
CA ASP A 60 14.01 -6.86 -3.27
C ASP A 60 13.92 -5.33 -3.38
N TYR A 61 12.74 -4.76 -3.13
CA TYR A 61 12.49 -3.33 -3.22
C TYR A 61 12.42 -2.70 -1.84
N GLU A 62 12.89 -1.47 -1.74
CA GLU A 62 12.90 -0.70 -0.51
C GLU A 62 12.45 0.73 -0.81
N CYS A 63 11.61 1.30 0.05
CA CYS A 63 11.35 2.72 0.09
C CYS A 63 11.88 3.31 1.38
N ILE A 64 12.64 4.39 1.27
CA ILE A 64 13.28 5.07 2.40
C ILE A 64 12.79 6.51 2.39
N PHE A 65 12.26 6.98 3.51
CA PHE A 65 11.84 8.35 3.71
C PHE A 65 12.69 8.98 4.81
N THR A 66 13.46 10.01 4.44
CA THR A 66 14.30 10.80 5.33
C THR A 66 13.74 12.21 5.42
N TYR A 67 13.61 12.74 6.64
CA TYR A 67 13.03 14.06 6.86
C TYR A 67 13.65 14.74 8.09
N ALA A 68 13.51 16.06 8.16
CA ALA A 68 13.60 16.80 9.41
C ALA A 68 12.48 17.84 9.44
N SER A 69 11.89 18.05 10.61
CA SER A 69 10.77 18.97 10.78
C SER A 69 10.78 19.67 12.13
N GLN A 70 10.04 20.77 12.21
CA GLN A 70 9.74 21.53 13.40
C GLN A 70 8.24 21.47 13.68
N GLY A 71 7.84 21.57 14.96
CA GLY A 71 6.44 21.51 15.37
C GLY A 71 6.28 21.21 16.86
N GLY A 72 5.04 21.25 17.34
CA GLY A 72 4.72 21.05 18.76
C GLY A 72 4.46 19.61 19.18
N THR A 73 4.06 18.73 18.24
CA THR A 73 3.66 17.35 18.53
C THR A 73 4.08 16.40 17.42
N ASN A 74 4.23 15.11 17.76
CA ASN A 74 4.38 14.07 16.76
C ASN A 74 3.12 13.95 15.90
N GLU A 75 3.31 13.51 14.66
CA GLU A 75 2.22 13.21 13.75
C GLU A 75 2.29 11.75 13.29
N GLN A 76 1.15 11.04 13.32
CA GLN A 76 1.05 9.69 12.77
C GLN A 76 0.91 9.74 11.25
N TRP A 77 1.78 9.03 10.57
CA TRP A 77 1.88 8.91 9.12
C TRP A 77 1.84 7.45 8.71
N GLN A 78 1.59 7.21 7.43
CA GLN A 78 1.59 5.89 6.82
C GLN A 78 2.58 5.82 5.66
N MET A 79 3.20 4.65 5.50
CA MET A 79 3.99 4.30 4.32
C MET A 79 3.41 3.02 3.74
N SER A 80 3.19 3.01 2.43
CA SER A 80 2.78 1.83 1.68
C SER A 80 3.77 1.55 0.57
N VAL A 81 4.19 0.30 0.48
CA VAL A 81 5.03 -0.22 -0.60
C VAL A 81 4.27 -1.34 -1.28
N GLY A 82 4.34 -1.43 -2.61
CA GLY A 82 3.61 -2.44 -3.36
C GLY A 82 4.17 -2.70 -4.75
N LEU A 83 3.86 -3.86 -5.30
CA LEU A 83 4.16 -4.26 -6.67
C LEU A 83 2.88 -4.37 -7.49
N SER A 84 2.96 -4.04 -8.78
CA SER A 84 1.90 -4.35 -9.74
C SER A 84 1.73 -5.86 -9.89
N ASP A 85 0.58 -6.30 -10.41
CA ASP A 85 0.29 -7.72 -10.60
C ASP A 85 1.29 -8.44 -11.51
N ASP A 86 1.97 -7.71 -12.40
CA ASP A 86 3.03 -8.21 -13.28
C ASP A 86 4.46 -7.97 -12.73
N ASP A 87 4.59 -7.51 -11.49
CA ASP A 87 5.84 -7.16 -10.81
C ASP A 87 6.72 -6.13 -11.57
N LYS A 88 6.19 -5.42 -12.58
CA LYS A 88 6.94 -4.43 -13.39
C LYS A 88 7.01 -3.04 -12.78
N LEU A 89 6.10 -2.72 -11.86
CA LEU A 89 6.04 -1.43 -11.19
C LEU A 89 6.13 -1.62 -9.68
N PHE A 90 7.08 -0.92 -9.07
CA PHE A 90 7.16 -0.73 -7.63
C PHE A 90 6.52 0.61 -7.27
N SER A 91 5.62 0.60 -6.29
CA SER A 91 4.97 1.79 -5.75
C SER A 91 5.44 2.04 -4.33
N CYS A 92 5.73 3.30 -4.03
CA CYS A 92 5.91 3.78 -2.67
C CYS A 92 5.06 5.02 -2.44
N SER A 93 4.26 5.02 -1.39
CA SER A 93 3.51 6.20 -0.94
C SER A 93 3.77 6.46 0.53
N VAL A 94 4.01 7.72 0.89
CA VAL A 94 4.17 8.20 2.26
C VAL A 94 3.18 9.34 2.46
N TRP A 95 2.28 9.25 3.44
CA TRP A 95 1.25 10.27 3.62
C TRP A 95 0.77 10.42 5.05
N ARG A 96 0.15 11.58 5.31
CA ARG A 96 -0.63 11.85 6.52
C ARG A 96 -2.07 11.38 6.30
N PRO A 97 -2.58 10.39 7.06
CA PRO A 97 -3.96 9.92 6.90
C PRO A 97 -5.02 10.99 7.14
N GLN A 98 -4.69 12.03 7.92
CA GLN A 98 -5.57 13.19 8.19
C GLN A 98 -5.55 14.25 7.07
N GLY A 99 -4.83 14.04 5.99
CA GLY A 99 -4.84 14.91 4.81
C GLY A 99 -3.84 16.06 4.86
N LYS A 100 -3.82 16.86 5.94
CA LYS A 100 -2.89 17.98 6.10
C LYS A 100 -1.95 17.76 7.29
N SER A 101 -0.64 17.95 7.07
CA SER A 101 0.35 18.04 8.14
C SER A 101 0.43 19.46 8.70
N TYR A 102 0.62 19.57 10.01
CA TYR A 102 0.90 20.83 10.70
C TYR A 102 2.38 20.98 11.07
N LEU A 103 3.23 20.02 10.68
CA LEU A 103 4.67 20.11 10.85
C LEU A 103 5.28 20.99 9.77
N PHE A 104 6.28 21.77 10.16
CA PHE A 104 7.10 22.54 9.25
C PHE A 104 8.30 21.69 8.84
N PHE A 105 8.29 21.13 7.63
CA PHE A 105 9.39 20.31 7.12
C PHE A 105 10.55 21.19 6.64
N THR A 106 11.70 21.09 7.29
CA THR A 106 12.90 21.80 6.84
C THR A 106 13.60 21.04 5.71
N GLN A 107 13.43 19.73 5.64
CA GLN A 107 13.94 18.89 4.56
C GLN A 107 13.12 17.61 4.41
N PHE A 108 13.02 17.11 3.18
CA PHE A 108 12.63 15.73 2.91
C PHE A 108 13.43 15.14 1.73
N LYS A 109 13.63 13.83 1.80
CA LYS A 109 14.15 12.99 0.73
C LYS A 109 13.45 11.65 0.81
N ALA A 110 12.93 11.17 -0.31
CA ALA A 110 12.56 9.78 -0.48
C ALA A 110 13.50 9.11 -1.47
N GLU A 111 13.78 7.84 -1.24
CA GLU A 111 14.65 7.02 -2.07
C GLU A 111 14.01 5.65 -2.26
N ILE A 112 13.99 5.15 -3.49
CA ILE A 112 13.59 3.77 -3.79
C ILE A 112 14.81 2.95 -4.22
N LYS A 113 14.86 1.68 -3.82
CA LYS A 113 15.86 0.71 -4.27
C LYS A 113 15.18 -0.42 -5.05
N GLY A 114 15.93 -1.03 -5.96
CA GLY A 114 15.44 -2.12 -6.84
C GLY A 114 14.66 -1.64 -8.06
N ALA A 115 14.27 -0.37 -8.14
CA ALA A 115 13.51 0.21 -9.25
C ALA A 115 14.05 1.60 -9.64
N LYS A 116 13.76 2.04 -10.87
CA LYS A 116 14.05 3.40 -11.37
C LYS A 116 12.76 4.21 -11.43
N ILE A 117 12.75 5.42 -10.89
CA ILE A 117 11.56 6.28 -10.84
C ILE A 117 11.07 6.57 -12.27
N GLU A 118 9.79 6.32 -12.52
CA GLU A 118 9.07 6.75 -13.72
C GLU A 118 8.18 7.96 -13.44
N TYR A 119 7.61 8.00 -12.24
CA TYR A 119 6.69 9.04 -11.83
C TYR A 119 6.86 9.32 -10.33
N ALA A 120 6.82 10.59 -9.97
CA ALA A 120 6.74 11.02 -8.59
C ALA A 120 5.89 12.27 -8.47
N SER A 121 5.15 12.38 -7.37
CA SER A 121 4.37 13.56 -7.02
C SER A 121 4.37 13.79 -5.52
N ALA A 122 4.46 15.06 -5.14
CA ALA A 122 4.39 15.51 -3.75
C ALA A 122 3.26 16.53 -3.58
N TYR A 123 2.65 16.55 -2.40
CA TYR A 123 1.48 17.37 -2.09
C TYR A 123 1.64 18.03 -0.72
N SER A 124 1.32 19.33 -0.64
CA SER A 124 1.20 20.05 0.63
C SER A 124 -0.08 19.69 1.38
N GLN A 125 -1.10 19.22 0.66
CA GLN A 125 -2.37 18.73 1.20
C GLN A 125 -2.85 17.53 0.40
N ALA A 126 -3.27 16.47 1.09
CA ALA A 126 -3.87 15.29 0.50
C ALA A 126 -5.41 15.31 0.55
N ALA A 127 -6.05 14.74 -0.46
CA ALA A 127 -7.50 14.65 -0.60
C ALA A 127 -8.11 13.65 0.41
N VAL A 128 -8.39 14.14 1.61
CA VAL A 128 -9.07 13.39 2.68
C VAL A 128 -10.29 14.17 3.15
N GLY A 129 -11.42 13.50 3.40
CA GLY A 129 -12.60 14.11 4.03
C GLY A 129 -13.21 15.28 3.24
N GLY A 130 -13.22 15.19 1.90
CA GLY A 130 -13.76 16.23 1.02
C GLY A 130 -12.77 17.35 0.66
N GLN A 131 -11.55 17.30 1.19
CA GLN A 131 -10.46 18.17 0.74
C GLN A 131 -9.95 17.75 -0.64
N LYS A 132 -9.36 18.69 -1.38
CA LYS A 132 -8.67 18.43 -2.65
C LYS A 132 -7.17 18.30 -2.42
N ASP A 133 -6.52 17.52 -3.28
CA ASP A 133 -5.06 17.48 -3.37
C ASP A 133 -4.54 18.87 -3.77
N VAL A 134 -3.50 19.32 -3.08
CA VAL A 134 -2.71 20.51 -3.47
C VAL A 134 -1.30 20.03 -3.75
N ALA A 135 -0.96 19.91 -5.02
CA ALA A 135 0.37 19.49 -5.45
C ALA A 135 1.41 20.55 -5.09
N LEU A 136 2.61 20.11 -4.70
CA LEU A 136 3.76 20.99 -4.63
C LEU A 136 4.12 21.48 -6.02
N LYS A 137 4.66 22.70 -6.09
CA LYS A 137 5.15 23.23 -7.37
C LYS A 137 6.41 22.49 -7.79
N ASN A 138 6.65 22.44 -9.09
CA ASN A 138 7.79 21.71 -9.66
C ASN A 138 9.14 22.24 -9.17
N GLU A 139 9.23 23.52 -8.80
CA GLU A 139 10.44 24.12 -8.25
C GLU A 139 10.73 23.72 -6.80
N GLU A 140 9.78 23.12 -6.07
CA GLU A 140 9.92 22.78 -4.65
C GLU A 140 10.67 21.48 -4.40
N TYR A 141 10.81 20.63 -5.41
CA TYR A 141 11.49 19.35 -5.31
C TYR A 141 12.08 18.91 -6.65
N THR A 142 13.06 18.02 -6.59
CA THR A 142 13.71 17.42 -7.76
C THR A 142 13.50 15.92 -7.73
N VAL A 143 13.17 15.36 -8.89
CA VAL A 143 13.05 13.91 -9.12
C VAL A 143 14.30 13.46 -9.88
N GLY A 144 15.09 12.58 -9.26
CA GLY A 144 16.22 11.89 -9.87
C GLY A 144 15.85 10.45 -10.25
N ASP A 145 16.87 9.66 -10.62
CA ASP A 145 16.67 8.28 -11.05
C ASP A 145 16.07 7.36 -9.97
N SER A 146 16.40 7.60 -8.69
CA SER A 146 15.93 6.79 -7.57
C SER A 146 15.49 7.62 -6.37
N THR A 147 15.57 8.96 -6.45
CA THR A 147 15.34 9.85 -5.31
C THR A 147 14.40 11.00 -5.64
N VAL A 148 13.56 11.38 -4.69
CA VAL A 148 12.77 12.61 -4.71
C VAL A 148 13.20 13.48 -3.53
N THR A 149 13.78 14.64 -3.79
CA THR A 149 14.37 15.49 -2.74
C THR A 149 13.80 16.90 -2.84
N HIS A 150 13.48 17.51 -1.70
CA HIS A 150 13.12 18.92 -1.66
C HIS A 150 14.23 19.83 -2.21
N ASN A 151 13.86 21.01 -2.68
CA ASN A 151 14.81 22.04 -3.12
C ASN A 151 14.93 23.13 -2.05
N ASP A 152 16.14 23.27 -1.51
CA ASP A 152 16.47 24.26 -0.49
C ASP A 152 16.08 25.68 -0.94
N GLY A 153 15.37 26.40 -0.06
CA GLY A 153 14.92 27.78 -0.32
C GLY A 153 13.76 27.90 -1.32
N LYS A 154 13.26 26.81 -1.90
CA LYS A 154 12.06 26.80 -2.75
C LYS A 154 10.89 26.07 -2.11
N PHE A 155 11.17 25.00 -1.38
CA PHE A 155 10.17 24.23 -0.67
C PHE A 155 9.53 25.05 0.46
N HIS A 156 8.19 25.16 0.46
CA HIS A 156 7.45 25.96 1.46
C HIS A 156 7.23 25.24 2.80
N ALA A 157 7.99 24.17 3.06
CA ALA A 157 7.93 23.37 4.28
C ALA A 157 6.60 22.62 4.54
N GLU A 158 5.69 22.59 3.58
CA GLU A 158 4.43 21.85 3.68
C GLU A 158 4.52 20.54 2.92
N LEU A 159 4.45 19.40 3.62
CA LEU A 159 4.37 18.08 3.01
C LEU A 159 3.28 17.27 3.71
N SER A 160 2.40 16.65 2.93
CA SER A 160 1.33 15.78 3.45
C SER A 160 1.23 14.45 2.72
N LYS A 161 1.72 14.36 1.48
CA LYS A 161 1.77 13.12 0.70
C LYS A 161 2.91 13.17 -0.30
N LEU A 162 3.54 12.02 -0.49
CA LEU A 162 4.52 11.74 -1.52
C LEU A 162 4.19 10.39 -2.13
N THR A 163 4.11 10.31 -3.46
CA THR A 163 3.88 9.08 -4.21
C THR A 163 5.00 8.93 -5.23
N ILE A 164 5.57 7.73 -5.31
CA ILE A 164 6.65 7.34 -6.22
C ILE A 164 6.24 6.04 -6.90
N ILE A 165 6.32 6.00 -8.22
CA ILE A 165 6.18 4.81 -9.03
C ILE A 165 7.51 4.60 -9.76
N GLY A 166 8.13 3.45 -9.54
CA GLY A 166 9.37 3.05 -10.19
C GLY A 166 9.17 1.82 -11.05
N ARG A 167 9.84 1.78 -12.20
CA ARG A 167 9.94 0.58 -13.04
C ARG A 167 10.98 -0.36 -12.47
N THR A 168 10.58 -1.61 -12.27
CA THR A 168 11.47 -2.68 -11.86
C THR A 168 12.33 -3.11 -13.07
N ARG A 169 13.57 -3.52 -12.81
CA ARG A 169 14.40 -4.12 -13.86
C ARG A 169 14.12 -5.62 -13.82
N HIS A 170 13.38 -6.13 -14.80
CA HIS A 170 13.31 -7.57 -15.02
C HIS A 170 14.61 -7.95 -15.73
N ASP A 171 15.65 -8.27 -14.96
CA ASP A 171 16.84 -8.93 -15.53
C ASP A 171 16.47 -10.40 -15.74
N GLU A 172 16.00 -10.73 -16.94
CA GLU A 172 15.95 -12.12 -17.40
C GLU A 172 17.40 -12.58 -17.64
N LEU A 173 18.03 -13.17 -16.62
CA LEU A 173 19.32 -13.84 -16.70
C LEU A 173 19.13 -15.36 -16.67
#